data_AF-A0A977Q0E4-F1
#
_entry.id   AF-A0A977Q0E4-F1
#
_cell.length_a   1.000
_cell.length_b   1.000
_cell.length_c   1.000
_cell.angle_alpha   90.00
_cell.angle_beta   90.00
_cell.angle_gamma   90.00
#
_symmetry.space_group_name_H-M   'P 1'
#
loop_
_entity.id
_entity.type
_entity.pdbx_description
1 polymer ?
#
loop_
_entity_poly.entity_id
_entity_poly.type
_entity_poly.pdbx_seq_one_letter_code
_entity_poly.pdbx_strand_id
1 'polypeptide(L)'
;MPKQVMIAKLFSLTDFKEGLAFHGIEDCEVIVERLKNQEYSNLMYFPPINNTEYIAFFDELSSVSNEELNALKIDIDRNRIACLDWFGYYLFMFKLSYHFCRLPEEIDR
;
A
#
# COMPACT_ATOMS: atom_id res chain seq x y z
N MET A 1 -25.56 -1.64 -10.60
CA MET A 1 -24.28 -2.36 -10.56
C MET A 1 -24.07 -2.87 -9.14
N PRO A 2 -23.61 -4.11 -8.95
CA PRO A 2 -23.24 -4.58 -7.62
C PRO A 2 -22.12 -3.70 -7.05
N LYS A 3 -22.18 -3.39 -5.76
CA LYS A 3 -21.14 -2.61 -5.10
C LYS A 3 -19.84 -3.42 -5.09
N GLN A 4 -18.74 -2.80 -5.53
CA GLN A 4 -17.41 -3.42 -5.57
C GLN A 4 -16.48 -2.73 -4.60
N VAL A 5 -15.50 -3.48 -4.09
CA VAL A 5 -14.43 -3.00 -3.24
C VAL A 5 -13.11 -3.22 -3.98
N MET A 6 -12.25 -2.21 -4.01
CA MET A 6 -10.89 -2.35 -4.53
C MET A 6 -9.96 -2.80 -3.41
N ILE A 7 -9.11 -3.77 -3.72
CA ILE A 7 -8.09 -4.28 -2.80
C ILE A 7 -6.72 -4.25 -3.47
N ALA A 8 -5.69 -3.96 -2.69
CA ALA A 8 -4.29 -4.05 -3.08
C ALA A 8 -3.63 -5.19 -2.30
N LYS A 9 -2.72 -5.92 -2.94
CA LYS A 9 -1.91 -6.92 -2.22
C LYS A 9 -0.84 -6.22 -1.39
N LEU A 10 -0.62 -6.72 -0.18
CA LEU A 10 0.47 -6.30 0.70
C LEU A 10 1.62 -7.31 0.62
N PHE A 11 2.83 -6.78 0.54
CA PHE A 11 4.07 -7.55 0.57
C PHE A 11 4.93 -7.04 1.74
N SER A 12 5.68 -7.93 2.37
CA SER A 12 6.65 -7.47 3.37
C SER A 12 7.79 -6.75 2.65
N LEU A 13 8.33 -5.71 3.29
CA LEU A 13 9.47 -4.99 2.75
C LEU A 13 10.70 -5.92 2.64
N THR A 14 10.83 -6.89 3.54
CA THR A 14 11.89 -7.90 3.52
C THR A 14 11.81 -8.75 2.26
N ASP A 15 10.64 -9.32 1.94
CA ASP A 15 10.45 -10.13 0.73
C ASP A 15 10.74 -9.31 -0.53
N PHE A 16 10.36 -8.03 -0.52
CA PHE A 16 10.67 -7.11 -1.62
C PHE A 16 12.19 -6.90 -1.78
N LYS A 17 12.92 -6.65 -0.67
CA LYS A 17 14.38 -6.50 -0.69
C LYS A 17 15.08 -7.77 -1.20
N GLU A 18 14.62 -8.94 -0.74
CA GLU A 18 15.13 -10.24 -1.21
C GLU A 18 14.87 -10.43 -2.71
N GLY A 19 13.68 -10.05 -3.18
CA GLY A 19 13.32 -10.06 -4.60
C GLY A 19 14.24 -9.16 -5.43
N LEU A 20 14.56 -7.95 -4.96
CA LEU A 20 15.51 -7.05 -5.65
C LEU A 20 16.92 -7.64 -5.72
N ALA A 21 17.40 -8.21 -4.61
CA ALA A 21 18.72 -8.84 -4.54
C ALA A 21 18.81 -10.06 -5.47
N PHE A 22 17.75 -10.87 -5.54
CA PHE A 22 17.68 -12.02 -6.45
C PHE A 22 17.81 -11.62 -7.93
N HIS A 23 17.29 -10.45 -8.30
CA HIS A 23 17.40 -9.91 -9.66
C HIS A 23 18.71 -9.14 -9.92
N GLY A 24 19.64 -9.11 -8.96
CA GLY A 24 20.96 -8.49 -9.12
C GLY A 24 20.95 -6.96 -9.04
N ILE A 25 19.97 -6.36 -8.34
CA ILE A 25 19.91 -4.92 -8.13
C ILE A 25 20.75 -4.56 -6.90
N GLU A 26 21.93 -3.96 -7.10
CA GLU A 26 22.91 -3.66 -6.05
C GLU A 26 22.45 -2.53 -5.10
N ASP A 27 21.69 -1.55 -5.60
CA ASP A 27 21.26 -0.35 -4.85
C ASP A 27 19.91 -0.53 -4.11
N CYS A 28 19.71 -1.69 -3.49
CA CYS A 28 18.43 -2.03 -2.83
C CYS A 28 18.01 -1.02 -1.75
N GLU A 29 18.95 -0.52 -0.93
CA GLU A 29 18.65 0.44 0.12
C GLU A 29 18.27 1.82 -0.44
N VAL A 30 18.88 2.26 -1.53
CA VAL A 30 18.52 3.54 -2.19
C VAL A 30 17.09 3.45 -2.73
N ILE A 31 16.71 2.32 -3.32
CA ILE A 31 15.33 2.11 -3.80
C ILE A 31 14.35 2.14 -2.63
N VAL A 32 14.68 1.50 -1.52
CA VAL A 32 13.83 1.48 -0.32
C VAL A 32 13.70 2.87 0.29
N GLU A 33 14.76 3.67 0.29
CA GLU A 33 14.72 5.06 0.75
C GLU A 33 13.81 5.91 -0.14
N ARG A 34 13.98 5.85 -1.48
CA ARG A 34 13.11 6.53 -2.44
C ARG A 34 11.65 6.12 -2.33
N LEU A 35 11.39 4.83 -2.10
CA LEU A 35 10.06 4.28 -1.82
C LEU A 35 9.46 4.89 -0.56
N LYS A 36 10.21 4.94 0.54
CA LYS A 36 9.76 5.53 1.80
C LYS A 36 9.44 7.02 1.62
N ASN A 37 10.26 7.72 0.83
CA ASN A 37 10.06 9.11 0.41
C ASN A 37 8.90 9.31 -0.59
N GLN A 38 8.20 8.23 -0.99
CA GLN A 38 7.08 8.26 -1.93
C GLN A 38 7.43 8.78 -3.33
N GLU A 39 8.65 8.51 -3.82
CA GLU A 39 9.04 8.89 -5.18
C GLU A 39 8.38 8.00 -6.26
N TYR A 40 7.94 6.79 -5.89
CA TYR A 40 7.26 5.85 -6.77
C TYR A 40 5.73 5.94 -6.60
N SER A 41 5.03 6.48 -7.60
CA SER A 41 3.56 6.66 -7.54
C SER A 41 2.74 5.37 -7.69
N ASN A 42 3.37 4.27 -8.07
CA ASN A 42 2.71 2.97 -8.17
C ASN A 42 2.92 2.10 -6.92
N LEU A 43 3.74 2.55 -5.96
CA LEU A 43 4.05 1.83 -4.74
C LEU A 43 3.67 2.66 -3.53
N MET A 44 3.14 2.01 -2.50
CA MET A 44 2.85 2.67 -1.23
C MET A 44 3.54 1.94 -0.09
N TYR A 45 4.31 2.68 0.70
CA TYR A 45 4.90 2.19 1.93
C TYR A 45 3.96 2.42 3.12
N PHE A 46 3.84 1.39 3.96
CA PHE A 46 3.09 1.39 5.21
C PHE A 46 4.03 1.27 6.42
N PRO A 47 3.73 1.99 7.52
CA PRO A 47 4.52 1.92 8.73
C PRO A 47 4.54 0.50 9.31
N PRO A 48 5.56 0.15 10.11
CA PRO A 48 5.71 -1.20 10.64
C PRO A 48 4.54 -1.58 11.56
N ILE A 49 4.04 -2.79 11.36
CA ILE A 49 3.07 -3.44 12.24
C ILE A 49 3.75 -4.70 12.78
N ASN A 50 3.85 -4.82 14.11
CA ASN A 50 4.55 -5.93 14.75
C ASN A 50 5.99 -6.12 14.23
N ASN A 51 6.72 -5.02 14.06
CA ASN A 51 8.08 -4.94 13.47
C ASN A 51 8.18 -5.35 11.99
N THR A 52 7.07 -5.59 11.30
CA THR A 52 7.07 -5.88 9.86
C THR A 52 6.62 -4.64 9.09
N GLU A 53 7.49 -4.15 8.21
CA GLU A 53 7.18 -3.10 7.25
C GLU A 53 6.50 -3.70 6.02
N TYR A 54 5.53 -2.98 5.45
CA TYR A 54 4.76 -3.46 4.30
C TYR A 54 4.76 -2.46 3.15
N ILE A 55 4.62 -3.00 1.95
CA ILE A 55 4.42 -2.24 0.72
C ILE A 55 3.19 -2.75 -0.01
N ALA A 56 2.48 -1.86 -0.71
CA ALA A 56 1.43 -2.24 -1.66
C ALA A 56 1.77 -1.75 -3.06
N PHE A 57 1.44 -2.57 -4.05
CA PHE A 57 1.52 -2.23 -5.46
C PHE A 57 0.15 -1.78 -5.93
N PHE A 58 0.04 -0.53 -6.38
CA PHE A 58 -1.19 0.02 -6.95
C PHE A 58 -1.39 -0.35 -8.42
N ASP A 59 -0.38 -0.93 -9.06
CA ASP A 59 -0.53 -1.52 -10.40
C ASP A 59 -1.32 -2.86 -10.35
N GLU A 60 -1.37 -3.51 -9.19
CA GLU A 60 -2.05 -4.80 -8.98
C GLU A 60 -3.30 -4.66 -8.11
N LEU A 61 -4.18 -3.73 -8.47
CA LEU A 61 -5.49 -3.59 -7.81
C LEU A 61 -6.47 -4.62 -8.36
N SER A 62 -7.17 -5.29 -7.44
CA SER A 62 -8.25 -6.22 -7.75
C SER A 62 -9.58 -5.67 -7.26
N SER A 63 -10.65 -5.92 -8.01
CA SER A 63 -12.01 -5.64 -7.58
C SER A 63 -12.66 -6.90 -7.03
N VAL A 64 -13.25 -6.81 -5.84
CA VAL A 64 -14.01 -7.90 -5.21
C VAL A 64 -15.43 -7.43 -4.93
N SER A 65 -16.41 -8.30 -5.14
CA SER A 65 -17.81 -7.98 -4.83
C SER A 65 -18.03 -7.92 -3.31
N ASN A 66 -19.04 -7.17 -2.88
CA ASN A 66 -19.43 -7.19 -1.46
C ASN A 66 -19.88 -8.59 -0.99
N GLU A 67 -20.41 -9.42 -1.89
CA GLU A 67 -20.84 -10.78 -1.57
C GLU A 67 -19.63 -11.67 -1.25
N GLU A 68 -18.60 -11.64 -2.09
CA GLU A 68 -17.33 -12.34 -1.83
C GLU A 68 -16.64 -11.83 -0.56
N LEU A 69 -16.60 -10.51 -0.36
CA LEU A 69 -16.02 -9.92 0.84
C LEU A 69 -16.78 -10.35 2.11
N ASN A 70 -18.11 -10.41 2.06
CA ASN A 70 -18.93 -10.89 3.17
C ASN A 70 -18.69 -12.38 3.45
N ALA A 71 -18.47 -13.20 2.42
CA ALA A 71 -18.12 -14.61 2.60
C ALA A 71 -16.76 -14.79 3.29
N LEU A 72 -15.81 -13.88 3.05
CA LEU A 72 -14.47 -13.88 3.66
C LEU A 72 -14.42 -13.21 5.05
N LYS A 73 -15.51 -12.58 5.51
CA LYS A 73 -15.52 -11.74 6.71
C LYS A 73 -14.98 -12.42 7.96
N ILE A 74 -15.39 -13.68 8.22
CA ILE A 74 -14.95 -14.43 9.40
C ILE A 74 -13.43 -14.67 9.38
N ASP A 75 -12.89 -14.98 8.20
CA ASP A 75 -11.46 -15.23 8.03
C ASP A 75 -10.66 -13.93 8.19
N ILE A 76 -11.14 -12.85 7.57
CA ILE A 76 -10.56 -11.50 7.72
C ILE A 76 -10.52 -11.09 9.20
N ASP A 77 -11.61 -11.26 9.94
CA ASP A 77 -11.67 -10.87 11.35
C ASP A 77 -10.71 -11.68 12.24
N ARG A 78 -10.41 -12.93 11.87
CA ARG A 78 -9.46 -13.79 12.59
C ARG A 78 -8.00 -13.54 12.23
N ASN A 79 -7.73 -13.21 10.97
CA ASN A 79 -6.37 -13.08 10.42
C ASN A 79 -5.96 -11.61 10.16
N ARG A 80 -6.73 -10.64 10.65
CA ARG A 80 -6.46 -9.21 10.44
C ARG A 80 -5.13 -8.81 11.08
N ILE A 81 -4.19 -8.35 10.24
CA ILE A 81 -2.88 -7.83 10.68
C ILE A 81 -3.05 -6.51 11.44
N ALA A 82 -3.79 -5.56 10.87
CA ALA A 82 -4.13 -4.28 11.50
C ALA A 82 -5.39 -3.69 10.87
N CYS A 83 -5.95 -2.68 11.55
CA CYS A 83 -6.96 -1.79 10.99
C CYS A 83 -6.55 -0.35 11.34
N LEU A 84 -6.82 0.59 10.44
CA LEU A 84 -6.67 2.01 10.75
C LEU A 84 -7.81 2.43 11.70
N ASP A 85 -7.47 3.22 12.70
CA ASP A 85 -8.47 3.98 13.45
C ASP A 85 -8.98 5.17 12.61
N TRP A 86 -9.90 5.96 13.14
CA TRP A 86 -10.45 7.11 12.42
C TRP A 86 -9.38 8.11 12.00
N PHE A 87 -8.43 8.41 12.89
CA PHE A 87 -7.36 9.35 12.61
C PHE A 87 -6.42 8.81 11.51
N GLY A 88 -5.99 7.56 11.63
CA GLY A 88 -5.18 6.86 10.63
C GLY A 88 -5.89 6.76 9.29
N TYR A 89 -7.21 6.54 9.27
CA TYR A 89 -8.01 6.57 8.05
C TYR A 89 -7.95 7.94 7.36
N TYR A 90 -8.13 9.04 8.09
CA TYR A 90 -8.03 10.38 7.51
C TYR A 90 -6.62 10.70 6.99
N LEU A 91 -5.58 10.32 7.74
CA LEU A 91 -4.20 10.46 7.28
C LEU A 91 -3.92 9.63 6.03
N PHE A 92 -4.45 8.41 5.97
CA PHE A 92 -4.31 7.55 4.80
C PHE A 92 -5.01 8.15 3.58
N MET A 93 -6.24 8.63 3.73
CA MET A 93 -6.97 9.31 2.66
C MET A 93 -6.24 10.58 2.18
N PHE A 94 -5.67 11.36 3.10
CA PHE A 94 -4.85 12.51 2.77
C PHE A 94 -3.60 12.11 1.98
N LYS A 95 -2.87 11.09 2.44
CA LYS A 95 -1.68 10.56 1.75
C LYS A 95 -2.03 10.01 0.36
N LEU A 96 -3.12 9.25 0.22
CA LEU A 96 -3.61 8.78 -1.08
C LEU A 96 -3.96 9.92 -2.03
N SER A 97 -4.56 10.99 -1.51
CA SER A 97 -4.90 12.17 -2.32
C SER A 97 -3.64 12.84 -2.85
N TYR A 98 -2.62 13.04 -2.01
CA TYR A 98 -1.32 13.54 -2.46
C TYR A 98 -0.68 12.62 -3.52
N HIS A 99 -0.76 11.30 -3.28
CA HIS A 99 -0.20 10.26 -4.13
C HIS A 99 -0.83 10.22 -5.54
N PHE A 100 -2.15 10.31 -5.63
CA PHE A 100 -2.87 10.26 -6.91
C PHE A 100 -3.02 11.62 -7.59
N CYS A 101 -3.15 12.70 -6.82
CA CYS A 101 -3.39 14.01 -7.40
C CYS A 101 -2.11 14.75 -7.76
N ARG A 102 -0.91 14.26 -7.34
CA ARG A 102 0.38 14.97 -7.43
C ARG A 102 0.13 16.47 -7.38
N LEU A 103 -0.37 16.94 -6.23
CA LEU A 103 -0.74 18.34 -6.02
C LEU A 103 0.37 19.18 -6.65
N PRO A 104 0.10 19.91 -7.75
CA PRO A 104 1.16 20.62 -8.44
C PRO A 104 1.47 21.84 -7.58
N GLU A 105 2.28 21.64 -6.56
CA GLU A 105 2.76 22.71 -5.66
C GLU A 105 3.79 23.62 -6.33
N GLU A 106 4.10 23.41 -7.62
CA GLU A 106 5.03 24.23 -8.42
C GLU A 106 4.40 24.77 -9.71
N ILE A 107 3.13 25.20 -9.69
CA ILE A 107 2.68 26.20 -10.66
C ILE A 107 2.43 27.50 -9.90
N ASP A 108 3.49 28.30 -9.80
CA ASP A 108 3.40 29.71 -9.43
C ASP A 108 2.33 30.35 -10.35
N ARG A 109 1.31 30.95 -9.75
CA ARG A 109 0.19 31.56 -10.48
C ARG A 109 0.55 32.95 -10.98
#